data_AF-A0A920IUP5-F1
#
_entry.id   AF-A0A920IUP5-F1
#
_cell.length_a   1.000
_cell.length_b   1.000
_cell.length_c   1.000
_cell.angle_alpha   90.00
_cell.angle_beta   90.00
_cell.angle_gamma   90.00
#
_symmetry.space_group_name_H-M   'P 1'
#
loop_
_entity.id
_entity.type
_entity.pdbx_description
1 polymer ?
#
loop_
_entity_poly.entity_id
_entity_poly.type
_entity_poly.pdbx_seq_one_letter_code
_entity_poly.pdbx_strand_id
1 'polypeptide(L)'
;MSDIALLKIDSEDLNPVLVGNSEDVEQGDGVIAIGSPYNYDFSATFGIISAKGRGITSGRGIGDYVPYLQTDAAVNRGNSGGPLYLDGKGNRN
;
A
#
# COMPACT_ATOMS: atom_id res chain seq x y z
N MET A 1 16.86 0.96 6.73
CA MET A 1 16.03 1.99 7.41
C MET A 1 14.68 2.01 6.71
N SER A 2 13.58 1.86 7.44
CA SER A 2 12.22 1.89 6.86
C SER A 2 11.66 3.32 6.88
N ASP A 3 10.92 3.69 5.84
CA ASP A 3 10.26 4.99 5.72
C ASP A 3 8.88 4.94 6.41
N ILE A 4 8.90 4.94 7.75
CA ILE A 4 7.72 4.78 8.61
C ILE A 4 7.73 5.87 9.70
N ALA A 5 6.55 6.45 9.96
CA ALA A 5 6.30 7.35 11.08
C ALA A 5 5.10 6.89 11.90
N LEU A 6 5.08 7.20 13.20
CA LEU A 6 3.96 6.94 14.09
C LEU A 6 3.50 8.26 14.71
N LEU A 7 2.20 8.54 14.62
CA LEU A 7 1.56 9.71 15.21
C LEU A 7 0.54 9.26 16.26
N LYS A 8 0.46 10.02 17.36
CA LYS A 8 -0.60 9.87 18.35
C LYS A 8 -1.56 11.03 18.22
N ILE A 9 -2.86 10.72 18.20
CA ILE A 9 -3.94 11.70 18.24
C ILE A 9 -4.69 11.51 19.56
N ASP A 10 -4.99 12.63 20.22
CA ASP A 10 -5.81 12.64 21.44
C ASP A 10 -7.28 12.81 21.02
N SER A 11 -7.96 11.69 20.77
CA SER A 11 -9.37 11.62 20.39
C SER A 11 -10.02 10.37 20.97
N GLU A 12 -11.31 10.48 21.29
CA GLU A 12 -12.18 9.36 21.66
C GLU A 12 -12.95 8.87 20.41
N ASP A 13 -13.57 7.69 20.47
CA ASP A 13 -14.45 7.14 19.42
C ASP A 13 -13.88 6.97 18.00
N LEU A 14 -12.58 6.65 17.89
CA LEU A 14 -11.96 6.31 16.60
C LEU A 14 -12.25 4.85 16.21
N ASN A 15 -12.52 4.63 14.92
CA ASN A 15 -12.64 3.28 14.36
C ASN A 15 -11.28 2.85 13.76
N PRO A 16 -10.53 1.96 14.41
CA PRO A 16 -9.27 1.48 13.86
C PRO A 16 -9.52 0.57 12.66
N VAL A 17 -8.58 0.60 11.72
CA VAL A 17 -8.55 -0.34 10.60
C VAL A 17 -8.00 -1.69 11.08
N LEU A 18 -8.49 -2.79 10.50
CA LEU A 18 -7.88 -4.10 10.69
C LEU A 18 -6.65 -4.21 9.78
N VAL A 19 -5.52 -4.65 10.35
CA VAL A 19 -4.27 -4.86 9.60
C VAL A 19 -4.25 -6.28 9.06
N GLY A 20 -4.08 -6.41 7.74
CA GLY A 20 -3.93 -7.72 7.08
C GLY A 20 -2.52 -8.31 7.22
N ASN A 21 -2.37 -9.58 6.86
CA ASN A 21 -1.08 -10.26 6.79
C ASN A 21 -0.50 -10.13 5.37
N SER A 22 0.65 -9.46 5.21
CA SER A 22 1.30 -9.26 3.91
C SER A 22 1.85 -10.53 3.27
N GLU A 23 2.08 -11.58 4.07
CA GLU A 23 2.55 -12.86 3.55
C GLU A 23 1.47 -13.57 2.73
N ASP A 24 0.20 -13.37 3.09
CA ASP A 24 -0.97 -14.02 2.45
C ASP A 24 -1.39 -13.33 1.15
N VAL A 25 -0.76 -12.20 0.79
CA VAL A 25 -1.05 -11.45 -0.43
C VAL A 25 -0.41 -12.12 -1.64
N GLU A 26 -1.15 -12.30 -2.73
CA GLU A 26 -0.67 -12.91 -3.97
C GLU A 26 -0.67 -11.95 -5.15
N GLN A 27 0.15 -12.23 -6.16
CA GLN A 27 0.12 -11.48 -7.41
C GLN A 27 -1.22 -11.70 -8.12
N GLY A 28 -1.88 -10.62 -8.55
CA GLY A 28 -3.23 -10.67 -9.11
C GLY A 28 -4.35 -10.38 -8.11
N ASP A 29 -4.05 -10.32 -6.80
CA ASP A 29 -5.02 -9.88 -5.81
C ASP A 29 -5.47 -8.45 -6.11
N GLY A 30 -6.78 -8.24 -6.13
CA GLY A 30 -7.37 -6.91 -6.27
C GLY A 30 -7.03 -6.06 -5.06
N VAL A 31 -6.68 -4.79 -5.29
CA VAL A 31 -6.35 -3.83 -4.25
C VAL A 31 -6.97 -2.47 -4.50
N ILE A 32 -7.23 -1.75 -3.41
CA ILE A 32 -7.70 -0.37 -3.40
C ILE A 32 -6.68 0.48 -2.63
N ALA A 33 -6.09 1.47 -3.29
CA ALA A 33 -5.27 2.50 -2.64
C ALA A 33 -6.13 3.71 -2.30
N ILE A 34 -6.07 4.18 -1.06
CA ILE A 34 -6.82 5.36 -0.59
C ILE A 34 -5.86 6.45 -0.14
N GLY A 35 -6.13 7.69 -0.54
CA GLY A 35 -5.33 8.84 -0.15
C GLY A 35 -5.94 10.17 -0.60
N SER A 36 -5.16 11.24 -0.53
CA SER A 36 -5.60 12.59 -0.94
C SER A 36 -4.61 13.21 -1.94
N PRO A 37 -4.53 12.67 -3.17
CA PRO A 37 -3.62 13.17 -4.18
C PRO A 37 -3.96 14.62 -4.57
N TYR A 38 -2.93 15.46 -4.68
CA TYR A 38 -3.04 16.88 -5.09
C TYR A 38 -3.99 17.75 -4.23
N ASN A 39 -4.21 17.41 -2.95
CA ASN A 39 -5.16 18.08 -2.05
C ASN A 39 -6.63 18.01 -2.53
N TYR A 40 -6.98 17.06 -3.40
CA TYR A 40 -8.39 16.70 -3.57
C TYR A 40 -8.86 15.94 -2.33
N ASP A 41 -10.07 16.24 -1.85
CA ASP A 41 -10.69 15.54 -0.73
C ASP A 41 -10.97 14.09 -1.12
N PHE A 42 -10.14 13.16 -0.64
CA PHE A 42 -10.35 11.70 -0.66
C PHE A 42 -10.48 11.05 -2.05
N SER A 43 -9.45 10.31 -2.45
CA SER A 43 -9.39 9.50 -3.68
C SER A 43 -9.24 8.02 -3.35
N ALA A 44 -9.90 7.18 -4.14
CA ALA A 44 -9.70 5.73 -4.14
C ALA A 44 -9.36 5.26 -5.56
N THR A 45 -8.32 4.46 -5.70
CA THR A 45 -7.91 3.86 -6.98
C THR A 45 -7.84 2.35 -6.84
N PHE A 46 -8.34 1.62 -7.83
CA PHE A 46 -8.31 0.17 -7.86
C PHE A 46 -7.19 -0.31 -8.78
N GLY A 47 -6.58 -1.44 -8.43
CA GLY A 47 -5.63 -2.16 -9.25
C GLY A 47 -5.46 -3.58 -8.72
N ILE A 48 -4.34 -4.20 -9.06
CA ILE A 48 -3.94 -5.51 -8.56
C ILE A 48 -2.54 -5.45 -7.96
N ILE A 49 -2.17 -6.48 -7.21
CA ILE A 49 -0.77 -6.74 -6.87
C ILE A 49 -0.05 -7.19 -8.14
N SER A 50 0.88 -6.37 -8.60
CA SER A 50 1.67 -6.63 -9.81
C SER A 50 2.96 -7.40 -9.51
N ALA A 51 3.53 -7.30 -8.31
CA ALA A 51 4.72 -8.05 -7.90
C ALA A 51 4.96 -7.97 -6.37
N LYS A 52 5.76 -8.89 -5.83
CA LYS A 52 6.26 -8.89 -4.45
C LYS A 52 7.79 -8.87 -4.42
N GLY A 53 8.39 -8.20 -3.43
CA GLY A 53 9.79 -8.39 -3.04
C GLY A 53 10.80 -8.14 -4.15
N ARG A 54 10.67 -7.05 -4.90
CA ARG A 54 11.68 -6.66 -5.90
C ARG A 54 12.89 -6.02 -5.21
N GLY A 55 14.09 -6.48 -5.55
CA GLY A 55 15.31 -5.71 -5.29
C GLY A 55 15.27 -4.42 -6.09
N ILE A 56 15.32 -3.27 -5.42
CA ILE A 56 15.40 -1.97 -6.08
C ILE A 56 16.87 -1.71 -6.39
N THR A 57 17.27 -1.73 -7.65
CA THR A 57 18.60 -1.25 -8.06
C THR A 57 18.64 0.27 -7.97
N SER A 58 19.08 0.80 -6.83
CA SER A 58 19.22 2.23 -6.58
C SER A 58 20.50 2.80 -7.20
N GLY A 59 20.68 2.67 -8.53
CA GLY A 59 21.72 3.37 -9.30
C GLY A 59 23.20 3.19 -8.89
N ARG A 60 23.51 2.43 -7.82
CA ARG A 60 24.85 2.16 -7.26
C ARG A 60 25.10 0.67 -7.01
N GLY A 61 24.39 -0.21 -7.72
CA GLY A 61 24.50 -1.66 -7.57
C GLY A 61 23.15 -2.34 -7.35
N ILE A 62 23.18 -3.64 -7.07
CA ILE A 62 22.03 -4.40 -6.58
C ILE A 62 21.70 -3.80 -5.20
N GLY A 63 20.68 -2.95 -5.14
CA GLY A 63 20.25 -2.37 -3.88
C GLY A 63 19.64 -3.44 -2.98
N ASP A 64 19.61 -3.14 -1.69
CA ASP A 64 19.08 -4.04 -0.66
C ASP A 64 17.71 -4.58 -1.06
N TYR A 65 17.46 -5.86 -0.75
CA TYR A 65 16.14 -6.46 -0.89
C TYR A 65 15.16 -5.67 -0.02
N VAL A 66 14.09 -5.16 -0.64
CA VAL A 66 13.02 -4.49 0.10
C VAL A 66 11.71 -5.23 -0.15
N PRO A 67 11.01 -5.69 0.91
CA PRO A 67 9.80 -6.50 0.79
C PRO A 67 8.58 -5.63 0.43
N TYR A 68 8.66 -4.85 -0.66
CA TYR A 68 7.54 -4.04 -1.11
C TYR A 68 6.54 -4.85 -1.92
N LEU A 69 5.26 -4.49 -1.76
CA LEU A 69 4.18 -4.86 -2.66
C LEU A 69 4.12 -3.82 -3.78
N GLN A 70 4.19 -4.27 -5.03
CA GLN A 70 3.99 -3.43 -6.20
C GLN A 70 2.55 -3.56 -6.67
N THR A 71 1.90 -2.45 -7.03
CA THR A 71 0.55 -2.43 -7.61
C THR A 71 0.50 -1.53 -8.84
N ASP A 72 -0.45 -1.79 -9.73
CA ASP A 72 -0.82 -0.92 -10.85
C ASP A 72 -1.98 0.03 -10.52
N ALA A 73 -2.53 -0.03 -9.30
CA ALA A 73 -3.43 0.99 -8.79
C ALA A 73 -2.74 2.37 -8.92
N ALA A 74 -3.47 3.37 -9.40
CA ALA A 74 -2.89 4.68 -9.62
C ALA A 74 -2.48 5.32 -8.27
N VAL A 75 -1.17 5.41 -8.02
CA VAL A 75 -0.58 6.01 -6.83
C VAL A 75 0.19 7.28 -7.23
N ASN A 76 -0.33 8.43 -6.83
CA ASN A 76 0.27 9.75 -7.03
C ASN A 76 0.68 10.40 -5.70
N ARG A 77 1.46 11.49 -5.75
CA ARG A 77 1.77 12.32 -4.57
C ARG A 77 0.49 12.66 -3.80
N GLY A 78 0.47 12.37 -2.50
CA GLY A 78 -0.71 12.50 -1.62
C GLY A 78 -1.37 11.17 -1.24
N ASN A 79 -0.96 10.05 -1.86
CA ASN A 79 -1.30 8.70 -1.37
C ASN A 79 -0.26 8.14 -0.37
N SER A 80 0.93 8.76 -0.29
CA SER A 80 1.99 8.33 0.62
C SER A 80 1.51 8.34 2.07
N GLY A 81 1.64 7.20 2.77
CA GLY A 81 1.14 7.01 4.13
C GLY A 81 -0.33 6.59 4.23
N GLY A 82 -1.08 6.62 3.12
CA GLY A 82 -2.43 6.07 3.03
C GLY A 82 -2.45 4.55 2.94
N PRO A 83 -3.59 3.90 3.24
CA PRO A 83 -3.71 2.45 3.25
C PRO A 83 -3.82 1.86 1.84
N LEU A 84 -3.34 0.62 1.70
CA LEU A 84 -3.63 -0.28 0.59
C LEU A 84 -4.50 -1.43 1.12
N TYR A 85 -5.74 -1.54 0.64
CA TYR A 85 -6.69 -2.58 1.04
C TYR A 85 -6.75 -3.69 0.01
N LEU A 86 -6.88 -4.94 0.44
CA LEU A 86 -7.29 -6.04 -0.43
C LEU A 86 -8.78 -5.90 -0.75
N ASP A 87 -9.13 -5.97 -2.03
CA ASP A 87 -10.51 -6.16 -2.46
C ASP A 87 -10.87 -7.62 -2.16
N GLY A 88 -11.75 -7.82 -1.16
CA GLY A 88 -12.17 -9.15 -0.67
C GLY A 88 -12.84 -10.06 -1.69
N LYS A 89 -12.85 -9.68 -2.98
CA LYS A 89 -13.25 -10.48 -4.15
C LYS A 89 -12.08 -11.08 -4.94
N GLY A 90 -10.84 -11.01 -4.44
CA GLY A 90 -9.69 -11.68 -5.06
C GLY A 90 -9.98 -13.15 -5.34
N ASN A 91 -9.77 -13.56 -6.60
CA ASN A 91 -10.03 -14.90 -7.15
C ASN A 91 -9.38 -16.00 -6.29
N ARG A 92 -10.09 -16.51 -5.29
CA ARG A 92 -9.77 -17.79 -4.65
C ARG A 92 -10.58 -18.87 -5.36
N ASN A 93 -9.99 -19.44 -6.41
CA ASN A 93 -10.41 -20.76 -6.90
C ASN A 93 -9.89 -21.84 -5.97
#